data_AF-A0AAW7B0E4-F1
#
_entry.id   AF-A0AAW7B0E4-F1
#
_cell.length_a   1.000
_cell.length_b   1.000
_cell.length_c   1.000
_cell.angle_alpha   90.00
_cell.angle_beta   90.00
_cell.angle_gamma   90.00
#
_symmetry.space_group_name_H-M   'P 1'
#
loop_
_entity.id
_entity.type
_entity.pdbx_description
1 polymer ?
#
loop_
_entity_poly.entity_id
_entity_poly.type
_entity_poly.pdbx_seq_one_letter_code
_entity_poly.pdbx_strand_id
1 'polypeptide(L)'
;MYSVGYFLVAVARILDVLLILFMWLVFLRAIFSWVNVWVSPYHPVMRFLRPVAHVCNVMTEPVFRPIRARLPLFFGGMDFTPMIVILVIIFLDTFLVNSLLRMAVSLISK
;
A
#
# COMPACT_ATOMS: atom_id res chain seq x y z
N MET A 1 19.69 21.85 15.51
CA MET A 1 18.30 22.16 15.96
C MET A 1 17.60 20.87 16.34
N TYR A 2 17.90 20.35 17.53
CA TYR A 2 17.53 18.99 17.93
C TYR A 2 16.03 18.67 17.84
N SER A 3 15.16 19.59 18.27
CA SER A 3 13.71 19.39 18.24
C SER A 3 13.15 19.19 16.83
N VAL A 4 13.68 19.92 15.84
CA VAL A 4 13.28 19.77 14.42
C VAL A 4 13.75 18.44 13.86
N GLY A 5 14.96 18.01 14.23
CA GLY A 5 15.47 16.69 13.86
C GLY A 5 14.57 15.56 14.35
N TYR A 6 14.23 15.54 15.65
CA TYR A 6 13.33 14.53 16.20
C TYR A 6 11.92 14.58 15.61
N PHE A 7 11.41 15.77 15.31
CA PHE A 7 10.14 15.92 14.59
C PHE A 7 10.16 15.25 13.21
N LEU A 8 11.22 15.46 12.42
CA LEU A 8 11.37 14.81 11.12
C LEU A 8 11.51 13.28 11.23
N VAL A 9 12.20 12.78 12.26
CA VAL A 9 12.23 11.33 12.54
C VAL A 9 10.82 10.80 12.77
N ALA A 10 10.03 11.47 13.61
CA ALA A 10 8.66 11.05 13.91
C ALA A 10 7.78 11.03 12.64
N VAL A 11 7.86 12.07 11.80
CA VAL A 11 7.15 12.13 10.51
C VAL A 11 7.57 10.99 9.59
N ALA A 12 8.89 10.75 9.44
CA ALA A 12 9.40 9.67 8.61
C ALA A 12 8.91 8.29 9.08
N ARG A 13 8.89 8.06 10.41
CA ARG A 13 8.39 6.81 11.01
C ARG A 13 6.89 6.61 10.82
N ILE A 14 6.09 7.66 10.95
CA ILE A 14 4.66 7.58 10.68
C ILE A 14 4.44 7.24 9.20
N LEU A 15 5.18 7.89 8.30
CA LEU A 15 5.08 7.63 6.86
C LEU A 15 5.46 6.18 6.49
N ASP A 16 6.58 5.67 7.03
CA ASP A 16 7.02 4.27 6.92
C ASP A 16 5.90 3.30 7.32
N VAL A 17 5.33 3.48 8.52
CA VAL A 17 4.23 2.64 9.01
C VAL A 17 3.00 2.72 8.09
N LEU A 18 2.64 3.92 7.61
CA LEU A 18 1.52 4.08 6.68
C LEU A 18 1.77 3.37 5.34
N LEU A 19 2.98 3.47 4.81
CA LEU A 19 3.37 2.78 3.57
C LEU A 19 3.34 1.26 3.76
N ILE A 20 3.85 0.74 4.87
CA ILE A 20 3.80 -0.69 5.21
C ILE A 20 2.35 -1.17 5.32
N LEU A 21 1.50 -0.46 6.07
CA LEU A 21 0.08 -0.80 6.22
C LEU A 21 -0.64 -0.81 4.88
N PHE A 22 -0.37 0.19 4.03
CA PHE A 22 -0.95 0.26 2.70
C PHE A 22 -0.42 -0.86 1.78
N MET A 23 0.86 -1.24 1.89
CA MET A 23 1.43 -2.37 1.17
C MET A 23 0.71 -3.68 1.51
N TRP A 24 0.44 -3.94 2.79
CA TRP A 24 -0.34 -5.11 3.22
C TRP A 24 -1.75 -5.09 2.65
N LEU A 25 -2.40 -3.93 2.61
CA LEU A 25 -3.73 -3.77 2.03
C LEU A 25 -3.72 -4.07 0.51
N VAL A 26 -2.74 -3.57 -0.22
CA VAL A 26 -2.51 -3.84 -1.64
C VAL A 26 -2.21 -5.32 -1.89
N PHE A 27 -1.41 -5.94 -1.02
CA PHE A 27 -1.11 -7.37 -1.09
C PHE A 27 -2.38 -8.23 -0.90
N LEU A 28 -3.20 -7.93 0.11
CA LEU A 28 -4.51 -8.56 0.31
C LEU A 28 -5.42 -8.36 -0.91
N ARG A 29 -5.43 -7.16 -1.50
CA ARG A 29 -6.20 -6.86 -2.71
C ARG A 29 -5.76 -7.71 -3.91
N ALA A 30 -4.45 -7.97 -4.04
CA ALA A 30 -3.90 -8.84 -5.07
C ALA A 30 -4.38 -10.28 -4.89
N ILE A 31 -4.28 -10.82 -3.67
CA ILE A 31 -4.77 -12.16 -3.30
C ILE A 31 -6.26 -12.29 -3.67
N PHE A 32 -7.09 -11.34 -3.26
CA PHE A 32 -8.53 -11.36 -3.58
C PHE A 32 -8.84 -11.22 -5.08
N SER A 33 -7.92 -10.65 -5.88
CA SER A 33 -8.13 -10.47 -7.32
C SER A 33 -7.72 -11.70 -8.15
N TRP A 34 -6.60 -12.34 -7.79
CA TRP A 34 -6.05 -13.45 -8.56
C TRP A 34 -6.71 -14.76 -8.17
N VAL A 35 -6.83 -14.94 -6.87
CA VAL A 35 -7.59 -16.06 -6.34
C VAL A 35 -9.03 -15.57 -6.35
N ASN A 36 -9.71 -15.82 -7.46
CA ASN A 36 -11.15 -15.59 -7.68
C ASN A 36 -11.99 -16.48 -6.71
N VAL A 37 -11.59 -16.60 -5.43
CA VAL A 37 -11.58 -17.85 -4.66
C VAL A 37 -12.85 -18.18 -3.89
N TRP A 38 -13.99 -17.58 -4.25
CA TRP A 38 -15.25 -17.99 -3.63
C TRP A 38 -16.38 -18.10 -4.63
N VAL A 39 -16.17 -18.83 -5.73
CA VAL A 39 -17.19 -19.16 -6.76
C VAL A 39 -18.42 -19.95 -6.22
N SER A 40 -18.72 -19.86 -4.92
CA SER A 40 -20.06 -20.11 -4.38
C SER A 40 -20.38 -19.08 -3.29
N PRO A 41 -21.45 -18.26 -3.43
CA PRO A 41 -22.00 -17.39 -2.37
C PRO A 41 -22.28 -18.12 -1.06
N TYR A 42 -22.33 -19.44 -1.08
CA TYR A 42 -22.77 -20.32 -0.01
C TYR A 42 -21.62 -20.85 0.86
N HIS A 43 -20.36 -20.50 0.60
CA HIS A 43 -19.26 -20.97 1.44
C HIS A 43 -19.24 -20.25 2.80
N PRO A 44 -19.21 -20.95 3.95
CA PRO A 44 -19.34 -20.34 5.29
C PRO A 44 -18.25 -19.34 5.66
N VAL A 45 -17.09 -19.35 4.99
CA VAL A 45 -15.97 -18.42 5.24
C VAL A 45 -16.19 -17.05 4.57
N MET A 46 -17.03 -17.01 3.53
CA MET A 46 -17.32 -15.82 2.74
C MET A 46 -17.90 -14.66 3.57
N ARG A 47 -18.69 -14.97 4.62
CA ARG A 47 -19.28 -13.98 5.52
C ARG A 47 -18.24 -13.16 6.28
N PHE A 48 -17.07 -13.74 6.53
CA PHE A 48 -15.97 -13.07 7.24
C PHE A 48 -15.02 -12.35 6.29
N LEU A 49 -14.87 -12.83 5.06
CA LEU A 49 -13.94 -12.25 4.10
C LEU A 49 -14.53 -11.13 3.26
N ARG A 50 -15.85 -11.13 3.03
CA ARG A 50 -16.53 -10.08 2.27
C ARG A 50 -16.31 -8.67 2.84
N PRO A 51 -16.40 -8.42 4.16
CA PRO A 51 -16.11 -7.11 4.72
C PRO A 51 -14.67 -6.69 4.50
N VAL A 52 -13.71 -7.60 4.71
CA VAL A 52 -12.28 -7.34 4.51
C VAL A 52 -11.99 -7.02 3.05
N ALA A 53 -12.48 -7.82 2.12
CA ALA A 53 -12.32 -7.60 0.68
C ALA A 53 -12.97 -6.27 0.23
N HIS A 54 -14.12 -5.91 0.80
CA HIS A 54 -14.76 -4.62 0.55
C HIS A 54 -13.90 -3.45 1.02
N VAL A 55 -13.36 -3.51 2.24
CA VAL A 55 -12.45 -2.48 2.77
C VAL A 55 -11.20 -2.37 1.90
N CYS A 56 -10.59 -3.50 1.51
CA CYS A 56 -9.44 -3.50 0.61
C CYS A 56 -9.77 -2.82 -0.72
N ASN A 57 -10.94 -3.10 -1.31
CA ASN A 57 -11.38 -2.46 -2.55
C ASN A 57 -11.55 -0.95 -2.40
N VAL A 58 -12.33 -0.51 -1.40
CA VAL A 58 -12.64 0.92 -1.21
C VAL A 58 -11.37 1.73 -0.95
N MET A 59 -10.43 1.18 -0.19
CA MET A 59 -9.18 1.87 0.16
C MET A 59 -8.15 1.87 -0.99
N THR A 60 -8.12 0.83 -1.83
CA THR A 60 -7.18 0.78 -2.98
C THR A 60 -7.70 1.50 -4.23
N GLU A 61 -9.01 1.58 -4.42
CA GLU A 61 -9.63 2.08 -5.65
C GLU A 61 -9.16 3.49 -6.07
N PRO A 62 -8.99 4.48 -5.16
CA PRO A 62 -8.49 5.80 -5.53
C PRO A 62 -7.10 5.77 -6.18
N VAL A 63 -6.26 4.81 -5.80
CA VAL A 63 -4.91 4.61 -6.37
C VAL A 63 -4.96 3.71 -7.60
N PHE A 64 -5.78 2.67 -7.58
CA PHE A 64 -5.84 1.66 -8.64
C PHE A 64 -6.54 2.17 -9.89
N ARG A 65 -7.68 2.87 -9.74
CA ARG A 65 -8.46 3.41 -10.85
C ARG A 65 -7.64 4.26 -11.83
N PRO A 66 -6.86 5.26 -11.38
CA PRO A 66 -6.06 6.08 -12.29
C PRO A 66 -4.91 5.30 -12.97
N ILE A 67 -4.39 4.24 -12.34
CA ILE A 67 -3.37 3.38 -12.95
C ILE A 67 -4.01 2.55 -14.06
N ARG A 68 -5.14 1.90 -13.77
CA ARG A 68 -5.89 1.06 -14.72
C ARG A 68 -6.44 1.85 -15.91
N ALA A 69 -6.77 3.12 -15.70
CA ALA A 69 -7.22 4.01 -16.77
C ALA A 69 -6.09 4.34 -17.77
N ARG A 70 -4.82 4.29 -17.34
CA ARG A 70 -3.65 4.61 -18.18
C ARG A 70 -2.94 3.38 -18.72
N LEU A 71 -2.96 2.29 -17.95
CA LEU A 71 -2.31 1.04 -18.28
C LEU A 71 -3.34 -0.09 -18.22
N PRO A 72 -3.61 -0.80 -19.34
CA PRO A 72 -4.46 -1.97 -19.32
C PRO A 72 -3.72 -3.14 -18.67
N LEU A 73 -3.76 -3.19 -17.32
CA LEU A 73 -3.06 -4.19 -16.50
C LEU A 73 -3.94 -5.41 -16.16
N PHE A 74 -5.08 -5.56 -16.82
CA PHE A 74 -5.91 -6.75 -16.69
C PHE A 74 -5.61 -7.74 -17.80
N PHE A 75 -5.10 -8.91 -17.44
CA PHE A 75 -4.82 -9.99 -18.39
C PHE A 75 -5.41 -11.29 -17.87
N GLY A 76 -6.23 -11.95 -18.70
CA GLY A 76 -6.78 -13.28 -18.38
C GLY A 76 -7.63 -13.33 -17.09
N GLY A 77 -8.26 -12.22 -16.70
CA GLY A 77 -9.04 -12.13 -15.46
C GLY A 77 -8.23 -11.82 -14.20
N MET A 78 -6.91 -11.63 -14.30
CA MET A 78 -6.04 -11.21 -13.20
C MET A 78 -5.71 -9.72 -13.29
N ASP A 79 -5.74 -9.03 -12.14
CA ASP A 79 -5.38 -7.61 -12.02
C ASP A 79 -3.91 -7.49 -11.60
N PHE A 80 -3.05 -6.93 -12.46
CA PHE A 80 -1.62 -6.69 -12.17
C PHE A 80 -1.34 -5.30 -11.58
N THR A 81 -2.36 -4.45 -11.40
CA THR A 81 -2.24 -3.14 -10.74
C THR A 81 -1.58 -3.20 -9.36
N PRO A 82 -1.86 -4.20 -8.49
CA PRO A 82 -1.19 -4.31 -7.20
C PRO A 82 0.33 -4.37 -7.30
N MET A 83 0.89 -5.03 -8.33
CA MET A 83 2.34 -5.12 -8.49
C MET A 83 2.97 -3.74 -8.72
N ILE A 84 2.36 -2.93 -9.60
CA ILE A 84 2.82 -1.57 -9.86
C ILE A 84 2.74 -0.72 -8.60
N VAL A 85 1.65 -0.83 -7.84
CA VAL A 85 1.49 -0.07 -6.60
C VAL A 85 2.51 -0.50 -5.54
N ILE A 86 2.79 -1.79 -5.40
CA ILE A 86 3.83 -2.30 -4.48
C ILE A 86 5.20 -1.72 -4.86
N LEU A 87 5.55 -1.69 -6.15
CA LEU A 87 6.81 -1.10 -6.61
C LEU A 87 6.91 0.39 -6.25
N VAL A 88 5.81 1.14 -6.42
CA VAL A 88 5.74 2.56 -6.02
C VAL A 88 5.88 2.72 -4.52
N ILE A 89 5.25 1.86 -3.71
CA ILE A 89 5.37 1.91 -2.25
C ILE A 89 6.82 1.64 -1.82
N ILE A 90 7.46 0.60 -2.36
CA ILE A 90 8.87 0.28 -2.07
C ILE A 90 9.77 1.46 -2.46
N PHE A 91 9.51 2.08 -3.61
CA PHE A 91 10.25 3.27 -4.04
C PHE A 91 10.06 4.43 -3.06
N LEU A 92 8.82 4.75 -2.66
CA LEU A 92 8.53 5.83 -1.71
C LEU A 92 9.17 5.57 -0.35
N ASP A 93 9.11 4.34 0.15
CA ASP A 93 9.78 3.99 1.39
C ASP A 93 11.30 4.17 1.27
N THR A 94 11.89 3.56 0.24
CA THR A 94 13.35 3.61 0.04
C THR A 94 13.87 5.02 -0.22
N PHE A 95 13.12 5.84 -0.96
CA PHE A 95 13.54 7.17 -1.35
C PHE A 95 13.09 8.23 -0.35
N LEU A 96 11.78 8.36 -0.12
CA LEU A 96 11.21 9.47 0.65
C LEU A 96 11.47 9.31 2.15
N VAL A 97 11.21 8.14 2.73
CA VAL A 97 11.43 7.90 4.18
C VAL A 97 12.90 8.03 4.52
N ASN A 98 13.78 7.36 3.78
CA ASN A 98 15.23 7.43 4.05
C ASN A 98 15.80 8.84 3.83
N SER A 99 15.27 9.60 2.87
CA SER A 99 15.68 11.00 2.68
C SER A 99 15.29 11.86 3.89
N LEU A 100 14.07 11.70 4.41
CA LEU A 100 13.61 12.39 5.62
C LEU A 100 14.45 12.02 6.84
N LEU A 101 14.75 10.72 7.03
CA LEU A 101 15.61 10.26 8.12
C LEU A 101 17.02 10.83 8.02
N ARG A 102 17.62 10.84 6.83
CA ARG A 102 18.96 11.42 6.61
C ARG A 102 18.99 12.92 6.92
N MET A 103 17.97 13.66 6.48
CA MET A 103 17.82 15.07 6.82
C MET A 103 17.69 15.26 8.33
N ALA A 104 16.86 14.44 8.99
CA ALA A 104 16.68 14.49 10.43
C ALA A 104 17.99 14.28 11.20
N VAL A 105 18.76 13.25 10.85
CA VAL A 105 20.07 12.96 11.49
C VAL A 105 21.02 14.14 11.33
N SER A 106 21.07 14.76 10.15
CA SER A 106 21.94 15.92 9.91
C SER A 106 21.59 17.15 10.77
N LEU A 107 20.33 17.28 11.21
CA LEU A 107 19.86 18.36 12.08
C LEU A 107 20.05 18.08 13.56
N ILE A 108 20.18 16.80 13.93
CA ILE A 108 20.50 16.33 15.28
C ILE A 108 22.01 16.40 15.50
N SER A 109 22.82 16.09 14.48
CA SER A 109 24.28 16.16 14.60
C SER A 109 24.85 17.58 14.56
N LYS A 110 24.00 18.60 14.38
CA LYS A 110 24.32 20.04 14.41
C LYS A 110 23.72 20.70 15.64
#